data_AF-A0A940WFQ0-F1
#
_entry.id   AF-A0A940WFQ0-F1
#
_cell.length_a   1.000
_cell.length_b   1.000
_cell.length_c   1.000
_cell.angle_alpha   90.00
_cell.angle_beta   90.00
_cell.angle_gamma   90.00
#
_symmetry.space_group_name_H-M   'P 1'
#
loop_
_entity.id
_entity.type
_entity.pdbx_description
1 polymer ?
#
loop_
_entity_poly.entity_id
_entity_poly.type
_entity_poly.pdbx_seq_one_letter_code
_entity_poly.pdbx_strand_id
1 'polypeptide(L)'
;TLVLEPGRVLVGNAGVLVTEVLYTKPIQAPGGKGRKYFFIVDAAMNDLARPSLYGSYHAILPVGRAPRGKVVADVVGPICESGDFLARDRAMPPYAAGDLLAVIGRRR
;
A
#
# COMPACT_ATOMS: atom_id res chain seq x y z
N THR A 1 18.13 37.41 9.42
CA THR A 1 18.49 36.02 9.06
C THR A 1 17.24 35.20 8.98
N LEU A 2 17.09 34.40 7.92
CA LEU A 2 15.98 33.44 7.77
C LEU A 2 16.49 32.04 8.14
N VAL A 3 15.77 31.32 8.98
CA VAL A 3 16.08 29.94 9.39
C VAL A 3 14.88 29.05 9.06
N LEU A 4 15.13 27.85 8.53
CA LEU A 4 14.11 26.88 8.10
C LEU A 4 14.40 25.52 8.73
N GLU A 5 13.35 24.77 9.06
CA GLU A 5 13.44 23.41 9.63
C GLU A 5 12.77 22.35 8.72
N PRO A 6 13.31 22.11 7.51
CA PRO A 6 12.72 21.17 6.56
C PRO A 6 12.97 19.72 6.97
N GLY A 7 11.96 19.03 7.49
CA GLY A 7 12.00 17.58 7.71
C GLY A 7 11.53 16.78 6.49
N ARG A 8 10.21 16.70 6.31
CA ARG A 8 9.55 15.82 5.33
C ARG A 8 10.00 16.04 3.88
N VAL A 9 10.32 17.27 3.51
CA VAL A 9 10.74 17.59 2.14
C VAL A 9 12.13 16.99 1.82
N LEU A 10 12.98 16.79 2.82
CA LEU A 10 14.28 16.17 2.66
C LEU A 10 14.16 14.63 2.66
N VAL A 11 13.52 14.07 3.69
CA VAL A 11 13.57 12.61 3.92
C VAL A 11 12.36 11.84 3.39
N GLY A 12 11.23 12.50 3.11
CA GLY A 12 9.96 11.83 2.84
C GLY A 12 9.92 10.96 1.58
N ASN A 13 10.72 11.29 0.57
CA ASN A 13 10.83 10.53 -0.68
C ASN A 13 12.19 9.83 -0.82
N ALA A 14 13.07 9.93 0.17
CA ALA A 14 14.40 9.35 0.13
C ALA A 14 14.40 7.84 0.41
N GLY A 15 13.33 7.32 1.02
CA GLY A 15 13.15 5.92 1.35
C GLY A 15 11.88 5.32 0.75
N VAL A 16 11.88 3.99 0.64
CA VAL A 16 10.74 3.18 0.24
C VAL A 16 10.58 2.04 1.25
N LEU A 17 9.34 1.64 1.51
CA LEU A 17 9.03 0.45 2.29
C LEU A 17 8.80 -0.70 1.31
N VAL A 18 9.65 -1.72 1.34
CA VAL A 18 9.48 -2.93 0.55
C VAL A 18 8.76 -3.97 1.39
N THR A 19 7.79 -4.67 0.79
CA THR A 19 6.95 -5.65 1.45
C THR A 19 6.58 -6.79 0.50
N GLU A 20 6.45 -8.00 1.02
CA GLU A 20 6.06 -9.19 0.26
C GLU A 20 4.56 -9.46 0.42
N VAL A 21 3.90 -9.86 -0.67
CA VAL A 21 2.52 -10.37 -0.61
C VAL A 21 2.54 -11.78 -0.03
N LEU A 22 1.93 -11.96 1.13
CA LEU A 22 1.74 -13.26 1.77
C LEU A 22 0.55 -14.01 1.17
N TYR A 23 -0.57 -13.31 0.97
CA TYR A 23 -1.81 -13.91 0.47
C TYR A 23 -2.59 -12.95 -0.42
N THR A 24 -3.17 -13.51 -1.49
CA THR A 24 -4.13 -12.80 -2.34
C THR A 24 -5.53 -13.37 -2.11
N LYS A 25 -6.42 -12.57 -1.52
CA LYS A 25 -7.80 -12.97 -1.22
C LYS A 25 -8.80 -12.22 -2.09
N PRO A 26 -9.48 -12.88 -3.05
CA PRO A 26 -10.60 -12.28 -3.75
C PRO A 26 -11.79 -12.11 -2.80
N ILE A 27 -12.45 -10.96 -2.88
CA ILE A 27 -13.66 -10.64 -2.13
C ILE A 27 -14.71 -10.00 -3.06
N GLN A 28 -15.96 -10.00 -2.62
CA GLN A 28 -17.02 -9.25 -3.28
C GLN A 28 -16.83 -7.76 -3.01
N ALA A 29 -16.94 -6.93 -4.05
CA ALA A 29 -16.89 -5.49 -3.87
C ALA A 29 -18.09 -5.01 -3.03
N PRO A 30 -17.93 -3.95 -2.21
CA PRO A 30 -19.06 -3.31 -1.54
C PRO A 30 -20.17 -2.95 -2.55
N GLY A 31 -21.42 -3.30 -2.23
CA GLY A 31 -22.55 -3.11 -3.14
C GLY A 31 -22.78 -4.24 -4.16
N GLY A 32 -22.08 -5.37 -4.03
CA GLY A 32 -22.39 -6.62 -4.75
C GLY A 32 -22.06 -6.63 -6.25
N LYS A 33 -21.41 -5.58 -6.75
CA LYS A 33 -21.08 -5.43 -8.18
C LYS A 33 -19.57 -5.55 -8.40
N GLY A 34 -19.12 -6.74 -8.78
CA GLY A 34 -17.75 -7.01 -9.19
C GLY A 34 -16.85 -7.60 -8.09
N ARG A 35 -15.59 -7.82 -8.45
CA ARG A 35 -14.57 -8.45 -7.59
C ARG A 35 -13.57 -7.40 -7.11
N LYS A 36 -13.32 -7.41 -5.80
CA LYS A 36 -12.25 -6.66 -5.15
C LYS A 36 -11.24 -7.67 -4.59
N TYR A 37 -10.04 -7.23 -4.29
CA TYR A 37 -9.00 -8.09 -3.72
C TYR A 37 -8.43 -7.49 -2.44
N PHE A 38 -8.03 -8.38 -1.53
CA PHE A 38 -7.08 -8.06 -0.48
C PHE A 38 -5.74 -8.67 -0.84
N PHE A 39 -4.72 -7.83 -0.96
CA PHE A 39 -3.33 -8.26 -0.96
C PHE A 39 -2.83 -8.11 0.47
N ILE A 40 -2.72 -9.24 1.16
CA ILE A 40 -2.23 -9.32 2.53
C ILE A 40 -0.71 -9.39 2.43
N VAL A 41 -0.03 -8.42 3.04
CA VAL A 41 1.42 -8.26 2.97
C VAL A 41 2.08 -8.41 4.34
N ASP A 42 3.39 -8.53 4.37
CA ASP A 42 4.16 -8.67 5.61
C ASP A 42 4.44 -7.34 6.35
N ALA A 43 4.20 -6.19 5.71
CA ALA A 43 4.29 -4.88 6.34
C ALA A 43 2.91 -4.35 6.77
N ALA A 44 2.89 -3.56 7.86
CA ALA A 44 1.65 -3.11 8.47
C ALA A 44 1.74 -1.70 9.07
N MET A 45 0.70 -1.31 9.80
CA MET A 45 0.64 -0.02 10.48
C MET A 45 1.73 0.18 11.55
N ASN A 46 2.35 -0.88 12.07
CA ASN A 46 3.54 -0.77 12.94
C ASN A 46 4.77 -0.26 12.18
N ASP A 47 4.87 -0.52 10.88
CA ASP A 47 5.97 -0.07 10.02
C ASP A 47 5.67 1.29 9.38
N LEU A 48 4.43 1.44 8.88
CA LEU A 48 3.94 2.67 8.26
C LEU A 48 2.53 3.00 8.75
N ALA A 49 2.44 3.65 9.91
CA ALA A 49 1.16 3.99 10.54
C ALA A 49 0.34 5.05 9.76
N ARG A 50 0.96 5.79 8.83
CA ARG A 50 0.36 7.01 8.27
C ARG A 50 -0.93 6.78 7.48
N PRO A 51 -1.08 5.74 6.64
CA PRO A 51 -2.34 5.46 5.96
C PRO A 51 -3.46 5.14 6.95
N SER A 52 -3.20 4.32 7.97
CA SER A 52 -4.17 3.96 9.01
C SER A 52 -4.58 5.14 9.89
N LEU A 53 -3.61 5.93 10.37
CA LEU A 53 -3.88 7.02 11.32
C LEU A 53 -4.34 8.32 10.65
N TYR A 54 -3.82 8.63 9.46
CA TYR A 54 -4.04 9.93 8.81
C TYR A 54 -4.71 9.83 7.44
N GLY A 55 -5.08 8.64 6.99
CA GLY A 55 -5.61 8.45 5.63
C GLY A 55 -4.59 8.83 4.54
N SER A 56 -3.30 8.85 4.85
CA SER A 56 -2.28 9.37 3.93
C SER A 56 -2.14 8.49 2.69
N TYR A 57 -2.02 9.11 1.53
CA TYR A 57 -1.75 8.41 0.28
C TYR A 57 -0.24 8.16 0.11
N HIS A 58 0.13 6.89 -0.05
CA HIS A 58 1.43 6.43 -0.53
C HIS A 58 1.25 5.63 -1.82
N ALA A 59 2.00 5.90 -2.88
CA ALA A 59 1.92 5.09 -4.09
C ALA A 59 2.52 3.69 -3.83
N ILE A 60 1.94 2.66 -4.45
CA ILE A 60 2.40 1.26 -4.34
C ILE A 60 2.78 0.81 -5.74
N LEU A 61 4.04 0.38 -5.89
CA LEU A 61 4.61 -0.03 -7.17
C LEU A 61 5.11 -1.48 -7.08
N PRO A 62 5.05 -2.25 -8.17
CA PRO A 62 5.68 -3.56 -8.23
C PRO A 62 7.20 -3.40 -8.14
N VAL A 63 7.86 -4.26 -7.37
CA VAL A 63 9.31 -4.41 -7.45
C VAL A 63 9.61 -5.33 -8.64
N GLY A 64 10.29 -4.80 -9.65
CA GLY A 64 10.57 -5.52 -10.90
C GLY A 64 9.45 -5.41 -11.93
N ARG A 65 9.08 -6.53 -12.57
CA ARG A 65 8.12 -6.52 -13.68
C ARG A 65 6.69 -6.61 -13.16
N ALA A 66 5.88 -5.60 -13.49
CA ALA A 66 4.46 -5.59 -13.16
C ALA A 66 3.70 -6.74 -13.85
N PRO A 67 2.82 -7.47 -13.12
CA PRO A 67 1.80 -8.30 -13.74
C PRO A 67 0.93 -7.49 -14.71
N ARG A 68 0.42 -8.14 -15.77
CA ARG A 68 -0.47 -7.49 -16.74
C ARG A 68 -1.87 -7.32 -16.18
N GLY A 69 -2.51 -6.20 -16.53
CA GLY A 69 -3.88 -5.88 -16.15
C GLY A 69 -3.98 -5.03 -14.90
N LYS A 70 -5.22 -4.70 -14.50
CA LYS A 70 -5.52 -3.96 -13.28
C LYS A 70 -6.71 -4.58 -12.58
N VAL A 71 -6.64 -4.63 -11.26
CA VAL A 71 -7.73 -5.02 -10.37
C VAL A 71 -7.90 -3.93 -9.30
N VAL A 72 -9.10 -3.81 -8.74
CA VAL A 72 -9.34 -2.97 -7.56
C VAL A 72 -8.99 -3.80 -6.33
N ALA A 73 -8.08 -3.28 -5.51
CA ALA A 73 -7.59 -3.97 -4.33
C ALA A 73 -7.30 -3.03 -3.16
N ASP A 74 -7.33 -3.63 -1.97
CA ASP A 74 -6.75 -3.08 -0.75
C ASP A 74 -5.45 -3.84 -0.45
N VAL A 75 -4.45 -3.09 0.01
CA VAL A 75 -3.20 -3.66 0.55
C VAL A 75 -3.28 -3.56 2.05
N VAL A 76 -3.33 -4.70 2.72
CA VAL A 76 -3.56 -4.83 4.17
C VAL A 76 -2.42 -5.59 4.81
N GLY A 77 -2.10 -5.23 6.05
CA GLY A 77 -1.07 -5.93 6.81
C GLY A 77 -1.63 -7.17 7.55
N PRO A 78 -0.79 -7.87 8.32
CA PRO A 78 -1.17 -9.08 9.03
C PRO A 78 -1.68 -8.81 10.47
N ILE A 79 -1.78 -7.55 10.91
CA ILE A 79 -2.25 -7.23 12.26
C ILE A 79 -3.76 -7.49 12.35
N CYS A 80 -4.20 -8.06 13.47
CA CYS A 80 -5.62 -8.30 13.76
C CYS A 80 -6.35 -7.00 14.16
N GLU A 81 -6.26 -5.99 13.30
CA GLU A 81 -6.89 -4.68 13.49
C GLU A 81 -7.52 -4.23 12.16
N SER A 82 -8.77 -3.76 12.20
CA SER A 82 -9.52 -3.41 10.99
C SER A 82 -8.93 -2.19 10.26
N GLY A 83 -8.17 -1.37 10.98
CA GLY A 83 -7.44 -0.23 10.45
C GLY A 83 -6.09 -0.57 9.80
N ASP A 84 -5.67 -1.82 9.77
CA ASP A 84 -4.36 -2.21 9.23
C ASP A 84 -4.37 -2.27 7.69
N PHE A 85 -4.24 -1.10 7.06
CA PHE A 85 -4.16 -0.96 5.62
C PHE A 85 -3.05 0.00 5.21
N LEU A 86 -2.35 -0.32 4.13
CA LEU A 86 -1.38 0.55 3.46
C LEU A 86 -2.04 1.29 2.28
N ALA A 87 -3.06 0.69 1.67
CA ALA A 87 -3.87 1.30 0.62
C ALA A 87 -5.29 0.72 0.59
N ARG A 88 -6.28 1.57 0.27
CA ARG A 88 -7.68 1.17 0.08
C ARG A 88 -8.22 1.62 -1.28
N ASP A 89 -9.04 0.78 -1.89
CA ASP A 89 -9.81 0.97 -3.12
C ASP A 89 -8.96 1.45 -4.29
N ARG A 90 -7.86 0.74 -4.57
CA ARG A 90 -6.90 1.16 -5.58
C ARG A 90 -6.82 0.21 -6.77
N ALA A 91 -6.83 0.78 -7.97
CA ALA A 91 -6.53 0.06 -9.18
C ALA A 91 -5.02 -0.21 -9.29
N MET A 92 -4.61 -1.47 -9.24
CA MET A 92 -3.21 -1.89 -9.28
C MET A 92 -3.04 -3.23 -10.01
N PRO A 93 -1.81 -3.62 -10.37
CA PRO A 93 -1.57 -4.95 -10.94
C PRO A 93 -2.12 -6.08 -10.06
N PRO A 94 -2.57 -7.20 -10.64
CA PRO A 94 -2.99 -8.37 -9.87
C PRO A 94 -1.76 -9.09 -9.29
N TYR A 95 -1.49 -8.88 -8.00
CA TYR A 95 -0.38 -9.52 -7.30
C TYR A 95 -0.73 -10.93 -6.80
N ALA A 96 0.28 -11.80 -6.77
CA ALA A 96 0.25 -13.13 -6.20
C ALA A 96 1.15 -13.21 -4.96
N ALA A 97 0.99 -14.29 -4.17
CA ALA A 97 1.89 -14.55 -3.05
C ALA A 97 3.35 -14.66 -3.54
N GLY A 98 4.28 -14.06 -2.81
CA GLY A 98 5.70 -13.94 -3.18
C GLY A 98 6.04 -12.70 -4.03
N ASP A 99 5.05 -11.96 -4.54
CA ASP A 99 5.33 -10.70 -5.24
C ASP A 99 5.80 -9.63 -4.25
N LEU A 100 6.80 -8.85 -4.67
CA LEU A 100 7.33 -7.74 -3.89
C LEU A 100 6.71 -6.40 -4.33
N LEU A 101 6.37 -5.58 -3.34
CA LEU A 101 5.76 -4.26 -3.50
C LEU A 101 6.63 -3.19 -2.84
N ALA A 102 6.69 -2.02 -3.46
CA ALA A 102 7.34 -0.83 -2.91
C ALA A 102 6.30 0.25 -2.60
N VAL A 103 6.16 0.59 -1.33
CA VAL A 103 5.33 1.69 -0.84
C VAL A 103 6.19 2.95 -0.73
N ILE A 104 5.87 3.97 -1.53
CA ILE A 104 6.71 5.16 -1.70
C ILE A 104 6.02 6.44 -1.20
N GLY A 105 6.81 7.44 -0.80
CA GLY A 105 6.32 8.73 -0.29
C GLY A 105 5.64 9.65 -1.31
N ARG A 106 5.69 9.30 -2.60
CA ARG A 106 5.18 10.13 -3.69
C ARG A 106 3.67 10.31 -3.59
N ARG A 107 3.24 11.57 -3.50
CA ARG A 107 1.84 11.99 -3.71
C ARG A 107 1.58 12.05 -5.22
N ARG A 108 0.33 11.74 -5.62
CA ARG A 108 -0.18 11.70 -7.00
C ARG A 108 0.43 12.75 -7.92
#